data_AF-A0A419GTC9-F1
#
_entry.id   AF-A0A419GTC9-F1
#
_cell.length_a   1.000
_cell.length_b   1.000
_cell.length_c   1.000
_cell.angle_alpha   90.00
_cell.angle_beta   90.00
_cell.angle_gamma   90.00
#
_symmetry.space_group_name_H-M   'P 1'
#
loop_
_entity.id
_entity.type
_entity.pdbx_description
1 polymer ?
#
loop_
_entity_poly.entity_id
_entity_poly.type
_entity_poly.pdbx_seq_one_letter_code
_entity_poly.pdbx_strand_id
1 'polypeptide(L)'
;MALDTEIGRREAEIDAVRDRSSETAAAIAAQEQHLAELQQQLAGRQTVLEKRLTSAYKSDDMGYIEVVMGAGDFSEFLSRVDMVNKIAEEDQKLIDSYRETRDSIEKELASLAAKRDELAALEGELSSAGQELLAAQAEQQSYVSSLEGQMAANAGQLEQLRAEAAQIDQVAGAWEAWLARARQAGG
;
A
#
# COMPACT_ATOMS: atom_id res chain seq x y z
N MET A 1 3.30 -24.54 18.03
CA MET A 1 3.65 -23.29 18.75
C MET A 1 4.61 -22.41 17.98
N ALA A 2 5.84 -22.84 17.65
CA ALA A 2 6.78 -22.00 16.89
C ALA A 2 6.26 -21.64 15.48
N LEU A 3 5.71 -22.61 14.73
CA LEU A 3 5.09 -22.35 13.43
C LEU A 3 3.83 -21.47 13.53
N ASP A 4 2.96 -21.70 14.52
CA ASP A 4 1.76 -20.88 14.72
C ASP A 4 2.10 -19.41 15.00
N THR A 5 3.16 -19.18 15.78
CA THR A 5 3.63 -17.83 16.12
C THR A 5 4.19 -17.13 14.88
N GLU A 6 4.93 -17.86 14.04
CA GLU A 6 5.48 -17.33 12.80
C GLU A 6 4.40 -17.04 11.76
N ILE A 7 3.38 -17.90 11.62
CA ILE A 7 2.21 -17.66 10.76
C ILE A 7 1.46 -16.41 11.23
N GLY A 8 1.16 -16.30 12.52
CA GLY A 8 0.47 -15.12 13.07
C GLY A 8 1.28 -13.82 12.90
N ARG A 9 2.62 -13.88 13.00
CA ARG A 9 3.48 -12.73 12.71
C ARG A 9 3.37 -12.29 11.25
N ARG A 10 3.41 -13.24 10.31
CA ARG A 10 3.28 -12.96 8.87
C ARG A 10 1.91 -12.41 8.49
N GLU A 11 0.84 -12.92 9.11
CA GLU A 11 -0.51 -12.38 8.93
C GLU A 11 -0.59 -10.91 9.38
N ALA A 12 -0.02 -10.58 10.54
CA ALA A 12 0.04 -9.20 11.03
C ALA A 12 0.88 -8.28 10.12
N GLU A 13 1.98 -8.78 9.57
CA GLU A 13 2.80 -8.04 8.59
C GLU A 13 2.03 -7.78 7.28
N ILE A 14 1.33 -8.78 6.76
CA ILE A 14 0.47 -8.64 5.58
C ILE A 14 -0.62 -7.60 5.82
N ASP A 15 -1.27 -7.62 6.98
CA ASP A 15 -2.31 -6.65 7.31
C ASP A 15 -1.74 -5.22 7.40
N ALA A 16 -0.55 -5.05 8.01
CA ALA A 16 0.11 -3.75 8.04
C ALA A 16 0.49 -3.22 6.64
N VAL A 17 0.97 -4.09 5.75
CA VAL A 17 1.27 -3.72 4.35
C VAL A 17 -0.02 -3.40 3.59
N ARG A 18 -1.12 -4.13 3.85
CA ARG A 18 -2.43 -3.87 3.24
C ARG A 18 -2.99 -2.51 3.65
N ASP A 19 -2.89 -2.17 4.93
CA ASP A 19 -3.31 -0.87 5.44
C ASP A 19 -2.51 0.26 4.78
N ARG A 20 -1.18 0.11 4.71
CA ARG A 20 -0.31 1.07 4.02
C ARG A 20 -0.64 1.20 2.54
N SER A 21 -0.94 0.10 1.86
CA SER A 21 -1.38 0.11 0.45
C SER A 21 -2.69 0.89 0.28
N SER A 22 -3.64 0.71 1.19
CA SER A 22 -4.92 1.43 1.17
C SER A 22 -4.74 2.92 1.42
N GLU A 23 -3.88 3.29 2.38
CA GLU A 23 -3.55 4.69 2.67
C GLU A 23 -2.88 5.37 1.47
N THR A 24 -1.92 4.70 0.83
CA THR A 24 -1.25 5.21 -0.37
C THR A 24 -2.23 5.39 -1.53
N ALA A 25 -3.14 4.43 -1.76
CA ALA A 25 -4.16 4.54 -2.79
C ALA A 25 -5.13 5.72 -2.53
N ALA A 26 -5.55 5.93 -1.28
CA ALA A 26 -6.37 7.09 -0.92
C ALA A 26 -5.62 8.42 -1.13
N ALA A 27 -4.33 8.47 -0.78
CA ALA A 27 -3.49 9.64 -0.99
C ALA A 27 -3.28 9.95 -2.48
N ILE A 28 -3.16 8.93 -3.33
CA ILE A 28 -3.12 9.06 -4.80
C ILE A 28 -4.42 9.70 -5.31
N ALA A 29 -5.58 9.17 -4.93
CA ALA A 29 -6.87 9.68 -5.37
C ALA A 29 -7.09 11.16 -4.96
N ALA A 30 -6.74 11.51 -3.73
CA ALA A 30 -6.82 12.89 -3.25
C ALA A 30 -5.88 13.83 -4.04
N GLN A 31 -4.66 13.37 -4.35
CA GLN A 31 -3.69 14.14 -5.11
C GLN A 31 -4.08 14.31 -6.58
N GLU A 32 -4.71 13.30 -7.19
CA GLU A 32 -5.28 13.39 -8.55
C GLU A 32 -6.41 14.43 -8.63
N GLN A 33 -7.29 14.45 -7.62
CA GLN A 33 -8.35 15.47 -7.54
C GLN A 33 -7.74 16.87 -7.41
N HIS A 34 -6.75 17.04 -6.54
CA HIS A 34 -6.09 18.34 -6.37
C HIS A 34 -5.38 18.80 -7.65
N LEU A 35 -4.69 17.90 -8.35
CA LEU A 35 -4.07 18.17 -9.64
C LEU A 35 -5.09 18.63 -10.69
N ALA A 36 -6.28 18.00 -10.73
CA ALA A 36 -7.34 18.42 -11.65
C ALA A 36 -7.83 19.84 -11.36
N GLU A 37 -7.99 20.20 -10.08
CA GLU A 37 -8.33 21.57 -9.67
C GLU A 37 -7.26 22.58 -10.08
N LEU A 38 -5.98 22.27 -9.86
CA LEU A 38 -4.86 23.13 -10.27
C LEU A 38 -4.79 23.29 -11.79
N GLN A 39 -5.00 22.22 -12.56
CA GLN A 39 -5.03 22.29 -14.02
C GLN A 39 -6.17 23.18 -14.53
N GLN A 40 -7.35 23.09 -13.92
CA GLN A 40 -8.48 23.96 -14.25
C GLN A 40 -8.17 25.43 -13.94
N GLN A 41 -7.56 25.71 -12.78
CA GLN A 41 -7.12 27.06 -12.42
C GLN A 41 -6.08 27.60 -13.41
N LEU A 42 -5.10 26.77 -13.78
CA LEU A 42 -4.05 27.14 -14.75
C LEU A 42 -4.65 27.47 -16.12
N ALA A 43 -5.60 26.66 -16.62
CA ALA A 43 -6.29 26.90 -17.89
C ALA A 43 -7.13 28.20 -17.86
N GLY A 44 -7.78 28.49 -16.73
CA GLY A 44 -8.49 29.74 -16.52
C GLY A 44 -7.55 30.95 -16.60
N ARG A 45 -6.41 30.88 -15.89
CA ARG A 45 -5.37 31.93 -15.92
C ARG A 45 -4.78 32.12 -17.33
N GLN A 46 -4.51 31.03 -18.04
CA GLN A 46 -4.05 31.07 -19.43
C GLN A 46 -5.05 31.82 -20.33
N THR A 47 -6.34 31.51 -20.20
CA THR A 47 -7.39 32.18 -20.98
C THR A 47 -7.44 33.69 -20.71
N VAL A 48 -7.26 34.11 -19.44
CA VAL A 48 -7.20 35.54 -19.09
C VAL A 48 -5.95 36.19 -19.70
N LEU A 49 -4.78 35.54 -19.58
CA LEU A 49 -3.53 36.03 -20.17
C LEU A 49 -3.64 36.18 -21.69
N GLU A 50 -4.20 35.20 -22.40
CA GLU A 50 -4.38 35.24 -23.86
C GLU A 50 -5.30 36.40 -24.29
N LYS A 51 -6.39 36.64 -23.56
CA LYS A 51 -7.28 37.78 -23.80
C LYS A 51 -6.56 39.10 -23.59
N ARG A 52 -5.84 39.25 -22.48
CA ARG A 52 -5.11 40.47 -22.14
C ARG A 52 -3.97 40.77 -23.14
N LEU A 53 -3.21 39.75 -23.54
CA LEU A 53 -2.19 39.85 -24.59
C LEU A 53 -2.79 40.29 -25.94
N THR A 54 -3.93 39.71 -26.32
CA THR A 54 -4.61 40.08 -27.56
C THR A 54 -5.11 41.53 -27.51
N SER A 55 -5.72 41.96 -26.39
CA SER A 55 -6.18 43.34 -26.23
C SER A 55 -5.05 44.36 -26.14
N ALA A 56 -3.90 43.98 -25.57
CA ALA A 56 -2.76 44.86 -25.40
C ALA A 56 -1.91 45.02 -26.68
N TYR A 57 -1.84 43.99 -27.53
CA TYR A 57 -0.86 43.91 -28.62
C TYR A 57 -1.40 43.53 -30.02
N LYS A 58 -2.65 43.06 -30.17
CA LYS A 58 -3.20 42.61 -31.47
C LYS A 58 -4.37 43.43 -32.01
N SER A 59 -4.84 44.44 -31.29
CA SER A 59 -5.81 45.39 -31.83
C SER A 59 -5.11 46.31 -32.84
N ASP A 60 -5.55 46.27 -34.09
CA ASP A 60 -5.06 47.07 -35.23
C ASP A 60 -5.42 48.57 -35.12
N ASP A 61 -6.06 48.99 -34.02
CA ASP A 61 -6.37 50.36 -33.63
C ASP A 61 -6.21 50.47 -32.10
N MET A 62 -5.38 51.41 -31.64
CA MET A 62 -5.33 51.92 -30.26
C MET A 62 -4.87 50.97 -29.13
N GLY A 63 -3.55 50.75 -29.00
CA GLY A 63 -2.94 50.17 -27.80
C GLY A 63 -2.98 51.11 -26.57
N TYR A 64 -2.50 50.66 -25.40
CA TYR A 64 -2.42 51.47 -24.16
C TYR A 64 -1.76 52.84 -24.34
N ILE A 65 -0.86 52.96 -25.33
CA ILE A 65 -0.20 54.21 -25.73
C ILE A 65 -1.22 55.26 -26.21
N GLU A 66 -2.25 54.86 -26.97
CA GLU A 66 -3.25 55.78 -27.50
C GLU A 66 -4.29 56.17 -26.45
N VAL A 67 -4.61 55.25 -25.53
CA VAL A 67 -5.43 55.55 -24.35
C VAL A 67 -4.77 56.65 -23.52
N VAL A 68 -3.46 56.57 -23.28
CA VAL A 68 -2.70 57.59 -22.53
C VAL A 68 -2.56 58.88 -23.34
N MET A 69 -2.34 58.82 -24.66
CA MET A 69 -2.20 60.01 -25.52
C MET A 69 -3.51 60.74 -25.84
N GLY A 70 -4.67 60.09 -25.68
CA GLY A 70 -6.00 60.69 -25.87
C GLY A 70 -6.58 61.44 -24.66
N ALA A 71 -5.76 61.79 -23.66
CA ALA A 71 -6.20 62.54 -22.49
C ALA A 71 -6.53 64.01 -22.84
N GLY A 72 -7.64 64.54 -22.34
CA GLY A 72 -8.08 65.92 -22.58
C GLY A 72 -7.33 66.96 -21.71
N ASP A 73 -6.75 66.54 -20.59
CA ASP A 73 -5.92 67.37 -19.72
C ASP A 73 -4.82 66.56 -18.99
N PHE A 74 -3.93 67.27 -18.30
CA PHE A 74 -2.78 66.67 -17.61
C PHE A 74 -3.17 65.80 -16.39
N SER A 75 -4.28 66.11 -15.71
CA SER A 75 -4.78 65.31 -14.59
C SER A 75 -5.35 63.99 -15.09
N GLU A 76 -6.06 64.02 -16.21
CA GLU A 76 -6.57 62.86 -16.92
C GLU A 76 -5.43 62.00 -17.47
N PHE A 77 -4.38 62.62 -18.03
CA PHE A 77 -3.17 61.92 -18.47
C PHE A 77 -2.50 61.13 -17.33
N LEU A 78 -2.25 61.76 -16.17
CA LEU A 78 -1.65 61.08 -15.01
C LEU A 78 -2.53 59.94 -14.48
N SER A 79 -3.85 60.13 -14.49
CA SER A 79 -4.81 59.09 -14.08
C SER A 79 -4.79 57.89 -15.02
N ARG A 80 -4.67 58.13 -16.33
CA ARG A 80 -4.56 57.06 -17.33
C ARG A 80 -3.20 56.33 -17.27
N VAL A 81 -2.12 57.04 -16.96
CA VAL A 81 -0.79 56.43 -16.71
C VAL A 81 -0.82 55.54 -15.45
N ASP A 82 -1.41 56.02 -14.35
CA ASP A 82 -1.59 55.22 -13.12
C ASP A 82 -2.42 53.96 -13.38
N MET A 83 -3.48 54.08 -14.21
CA MET A 83 -4.30 52.94 -14.61
C MET A 83 -3.51 51.90 -15.42
N VAL A 84 -2.72 52.32 -16.41
CA VAL A 84 -1.87 51.42 -17.22
C VAL A 84 -0.82 50.73 -16.35
N ASN A 85 -0.20 51.46 -15.42
CA ASN A 85 0.76 50.88 -14.47
C ASN A 85 0.11 49.80 -13.59
N LYS A 86 -1.10 50.07 -13.06
CA LYS A 86 -1.86 49.07 -12.27
C LYS A 86 -2.20 47.82 -13.07
N ILE A 87 -2.58 47.98 -14.34
CA ILE A 87 -2.87 46.83 -15.22
C ILE A 87 -1.60 45.99 -15.45
N ALA A 88 -0.46 46.64 -15.72
CA ALA A 88 0.82 45.96 -15.91
C ALA A 88 1.27 45.20 -14.64
N GLU A 89 1.05 45.78 -13.46
CA GLU A 89 1.30 45.10 -12.18
C GLU A 89 0.40 43.87 -11.98
N GLU A 90 -0.89 43.96 -12.34
CA GLU A 90 -1.79 42.81 -12.29
C GLU A 90 -1.40 41.72 -13.29
N ASP A 91 -0.97 42.09 -14.49
CA ASP A 91 -0.48 41.15 -15.51
C ASP A 91 0.77 40.41 -15.04
N GLN A 92 1.70 41.13 -14.42
CA GLN A 92 2.89 40.52 -13.84
C GLN A 92 2.51 39.51 -12.74
N LYS A 93 1.62 39.89 -11.81
CA LYS A 93 1.11 38.97 -10.78
C LYS A 93 0.42 37.74 -11.37
N LEU A 94 -0.35 37.92 -12.45
CA LEU A 94 -1.02 36.82 -13.14
C LEU A 94 -0.01 35.85 -13.78
N ILE A 95 1.02 36.37 -14.45
CA ILE A 95 2.12 35.57 -15.03
C ILE A 95 2.88 34.82 -13.94
N ASP A 96 3.23 35.48 -12.84
CA ASP A 96 3.96 34.86 -11.74
C ASP A 96 3.13 33.74 -11.10
N SER A 97 1.85 34.00 -10.81
CA SER A 97 0.94 32.97 -10.30
C SER A 97 0.76 31.79 -11.27
N TYR A 98 0.74 32.04 -12.58
CA TYR A 98 0.65 31.00 -13.60
C TYR A 98 1.89 30.10 -13.58
N ARG A 99 3.08 30.70 -13.50
CA ARG A 99 4.36 29.96 -13.40
C ARG A 99 4.41 29.13 -12.12
N GLU A 100 4.05 29.73 -10.98
CA GLU A 100 4.01 29.02 -9.70
C GLU A 100 3.06 27.83 -9.71
N THR A 101 1.84 27.98 -10.26
CA THR A 101 0.89 26.88 -10.37
C THR A 101 1.37 25.79 -11.34
N ARG A 102 1.98 26.15 -12.47
CA ARG A 102 2.60 25.16 -13.38
C ARG A 102 3.70 24.37 -12.67
N ASP A 103 4.60 25.07 -11.98
CA ASP A 103 5.71 24.42 -11.28
C ASP A 103 5.22 23.54 -10.12
N SER A 104 4.10 23.90 -9.46
CA SER A 104 3.43 23.04 -8.47
C SER A 104 2.89 21.77 -9.13
N ILE A 105 2.18 21.90 -10.26
CA ILE A 105 1.65 20.76 -11.01
C ILE A 105 2.77 19.80 -11.42
N GLU A 106 3.91 20.30 -11.92
CA GLU A 106 5.05 19.46 -12.29
C GLU A 106 5.62 18.68 -11.10
N LYS A 107 5.77 19.33 -9.95
CA LYS A 107 6.21 18.68 -8.70
C LYS A 107 5.22 17.64 -8.20
N GLU A 108 3.93 17.97 -8.25
CA GLU A 108 2.87 17.07 -7.82
C GLU A 108 2.70 15.87 -8.74
N LEU A 109 2.91 16.02 -10.05
CA LEU A 109 2.96 14.92 -11.01
C LEU A 109 4.14 13.98 -10.74
N ALA A 110 5.32 14.52 -10.45
CA ALA A 110 6.48 13.72 -10.06
C ALA A 110 6.25 12.95 -8.75
N SER A 111 5.65 13.62 -7.75
CA SER A 111 5.26 12.98 -6.50
C SER A 111 4.18 11.89 -6.71
N LEU A 112 3.20 12.13 -7.58
CA LEU A 112 2.16 11.17 -7.90
C LEU A 112 2.73 9.92 -8.58
N ALA A 113 3.68 10.08 -9.50
CA ALA A 113 4.40 8.97 -10.12
C ALA A 113 5.12 8.13 -9.06
N ALA A 114 5.88 8.77 -8.16
CA ALA A 114 6.57 8.07 -7.08
C ALA A 114 5.61 7.29 -6.15
N LYS A 115 4.43 7.86 -5.83
CA LYS A 115 3.41 7.16 -5.03
C LYS A 115 2.80 5.97 -5.76
N ARG A 116 2.59 6.07 -7.07
CA ARG A 116 2.11 4.95 -7.88
C ARG A 116 3.13 3.82 -7.94
N ASP A 117 4.41 4.15 -8.04
CA ASP A 117 5.49 3.17 -7.96
C ASP A 117 5.55 2.52 -6.57
N GLU A 118 5.38 3.30 -5.50
CA GLU A 118 5.26 2.77 -4.12
C GLU A 118 4.06 1.82 -3.99
N LEU A 119 2.89 2.19 -4.51
CA LEU A 119 1.70 1.34 -4.47
C LEU A 119 1.93 0.02 -5.22
N ALA A 120 2.51 0.07 -6.42
CA ALA A 120 2.82 -1.13 -7.19
C ALA A 120 3.83 -2.04 -6.47
N ALA A 121 4.80 -1.47 -5.76
CA ALA A 121 5.73 -2.22 -4.94
C ALA A 121 5.02 -2.90 -3.75
N LEU A 122 4.13 -2.19 -3.05
CA LEU A 122 3.33 -2.73 -1.94
C LEU A 122 2.40 -3.87 -2.41
N GLU A 123 1.77 -3.73 -3.58
CA GLU A 123 0.95 -4.79 -4.18
C GLU A 123 1.78 -6.03 -4.53
N GLY A 124 3.00 -5.83 -5.03
CA GLY A 124 3.97 -6.91 -5.26
C GLY A 124 4.37 -7.63 -3.97
N GLU A 125 4.65 -6.87 -2.91
CA GLU A 125 4.97 -7.39 -1.59
C GLU A 125 3.82 -8.20 -1.00
N LEU A 126 2.58 -7.70 -1.08
CA LEU A 126 1.38 -8.42 -0.65
C LEU A 126 1.18 -9.75 -1.39
N SER A 127 1.42 -9.76 -2.69
CA SER A 127 1.33 -10.97 -3.51
C SER A 127 2.35 -12.03 -3.07
N SER A 128 3.61 -11.62 -2.89
CA SER A 128 4.69 -12.52 -2.42
C SER A 128 4.40 -13.04 -1.02
N ALA A 129 4.08 -12.15 -0.08
CA ALA A 129 3.80 -12.50 1.30
C ALA A 129 2.58 -13.44 1.42
N GLY A 130 1.54 -13.22 0.59
CA GLY A 130 0.38 -14.11 0.53
C GLY A 130 0.75 -15.53 0.06
N GLN A 131 1.61 -15.65 -0.95
CA GLN A 131 2.09 -16.97 -1.42
C GLN A 131 2.94 -17.67 -0.35
N GLU A 132 3.82 -16.94 0.32
CA GLU A 132 4.66 -17.47 1.39
C GLU A 132 3.84 -17.92 2.61
N LEU A 133 2.78 -17.18 2.95
CA LEU A 133 1.85 -17.55 4.02
C LEU A 133 1.11 -18.85 3.67
N LEU A 134 0.57 -18.97 2.45
CA LEU A 134 -0.10 -20.19 2.00
C LEU A 134 0.84 -21.41 2.02
N ALA A 135 2.09 -21.23 1.61
CA ALA A 135 3.10 -22.29 1.67
C ALA A 135 3.39 -22.71 3.12
N ALA A 136 3.56 -21.75 4.03
CA ALA A 136 3.80 -22.03 5.45
C ALA A 136 2.61 -22.76 6.12
N GLN A 137 1.38 -22.37 5.79
CA GLN A 137 0.16 -23.04 6.28
C GLN A 137 0.06 -24.48 5.74
N ALA A 138 0.41 -24.71 4.47
CA ALA A 138 0.42 -26.06 3.89
C ALA A 138 1.50 -26.96 4.53
N GLU A 139 2.69 -26.42 4.78
CA GLU A 139 3.77 -27.12 5.49
C GLU A 139 3.34 -27.50 6.91
N GLN A 140 2.72 -26.56 7.63
CA GLN A 140 2.17 -26.80 8.96
C GLN A 140 1.17 -27.95 8.95
N GLN A 141 0.21 -27.93 8.02
CA GLN A 141 -0.81 -28.98 7.93
C GLN A 141 -0.20 -30.35 7.63
N SER A 142 0.81 -30.40 6.75
CA SER A 142 1.54 -31.65 6.45
C SER A 142 2.27 -32.19 7.67
N TYR A 143 2.93 -31.30 8.43
CA TYR A 143 3.65 -31.65 9.64
C TYR A 143 2.71 -32.20 10.72
N VAL A 144 1.56 -31.56 10.95
CA VAL A 144 0.54 -32.04 11.90
C VAL A 144 0.04 -33.43 11.50
N SER A 145 -0.33 -33.63 10.24
CA SER A 145 -0.77 -34.94 9.74
C SER A 145 0.31 -36.03 9.91
N SER A 146 1.58 -35.69 9.73
CA SER A 146 2.69 -36.62 9.97
C SER A 146 2.82 -37.01 11.44
N LEU A 147 2.70 -36.05 12.36
CA LEU A 147 2.72 -36.31 13.81
C LEU A 147 1.55 -37.19 14.23
N GLU A 148 0.35 -36.95 13.72
CA GLU A 148 -0.83 -37.80 13.98
C GLU A 148 -0.61 -39.24 13.52
N GLY A 149 -0.05 -39.43 12.32
CA GLY A 149 0.31 -40.76 11.82
C GLY A 149 1.36 -41.47 12.69
N GLN A 150 2.40 -40.75 13.13
CA GLN A 150 3.41 -41.29 14.04
C GLN A 150 2.83 -41.65 15.41
N MET A 151 1.93 -40.82 15.95
CA MET A 151 1.24 -41.13 17.21
C MET A 151 0.37 -42.39 17.09
N ALA A 152 -0.38 -42.54 15.99
CA ALA A 152 -1.19 -43.73 15.75
C ALA A 152 -0.33 -45.00 15.60
N ALA A 153 0.79 -44.92 14.87
CA ALA A 153 1.73 -46.02 14.74
C ALA A 153 2.35 -46.42 16.09
N ASN A 154 2.79 -45.44 16.88
CA ASN A 154 3.37 -45.67 18.21
C ASN A 154 2.34 -46.27 19.17
N ALA A 155 1.08 -45.81 19.14
CA ALA A 155 0.01 -46.38 19.93
C ALA A 155 -0.26 -47.86 19.57
N GLY A 156 -0.25 -48.20 18.28
CA GLY A 156 -0.37 -49.57 17.81
C GLY A 156 0.79 -50.47 18.28
N GLN A 157 2.03 -49.96 18.19
CA GLN A 157 3.21 -50.68 18.70
C GLN A 157 3.15 -50.89 20.23
N LEU A 158 2.70 -49.88 20.97
CA LEU A 158 2.55 -49.97 22.42
C LEU A 158 1.52 -51.06 22.80
N GLU A 159 0.42 -51.13 22.08
CA GLU A 159 -0.62 -52.14 22.31
C GLU A 159 -0.11 -53.55 21.99
N GLN A 160 0.64 -53.70 20.90
CA GLN A 160 1.28 -54.97 20.57
C GLN A 160 2.26 -55.42 21.68
N LEU A 161 3.13 -54.52 22.14
CA LEU A 161 4.07 -54.81 23.23
C LEU A 161 3.37 -55.19 24.53
N ARG A 162 2.23 -54.56 24.85
CA ARG A 162 1.40 -54.93 26.01
C ARG A 162 0.80 -56.32 25.86
N ALA A 163 0.30 -56.66 24.68
CA ALA A 163 -0.24 -57.99 24.40
C ALA A 163 0.85 -59.06 24.51
N GLU A 164 2.05 -58.80 23.98
CA GLU A 164 3.21 -59.69 24.10
C GLU A 164 3.63 -59.87 25.56
N ALA A 165 3.72 -58.78 26.34
CA ALA A 165 4.04 -58.84 27.76
C ALA A 165 3.00 -59.66 28.55
N ALA A 166 1.70 -59.45 28.30
CA ALA A 166 0.64 -60.22 28.94
C ALA A 166 0.71 -61.72 28.61
N GLN A 167 1.09 -62.08 27.37
CA GLN A 167 1.32 -63.47 27.00
C GLN A 167 2.51 -64.08 27.74
N ILE A 168 3.62 -63.35 27.86
CA ILE A 168 4.80 -63.78 28.61
C ILE A 168 4.43 -64.04 30.08
N ASP A 169 3.69 -63.13 30.72
CA ASP A 169 3.24 -63.30 32.10
C ASP A 169 2.33 -64.53 32.29
N GLN A 170 1.42 -64.78 31.34
CA GLN A 170 0.57 -65.98 31.39
C GLN A 170 1.40 -67.28 31.29
N VAL A 171 2.37 -67.31 30.37
CA VAL A 171 3.26 -68.46 30.20
C VAL A 171 4.11 -68.67 31.45
N ALA A 172 4.70 -67.61 32.01
CA ALA A 172 5.49 -67.67 33.24
C ALA A 172 4.66 -68.22 34.41
N GLY A 173 3.44 -67.70 34.63
CA GLY A 173 2.54 -68.18 35.67
C GLY A 173 2.12 -69.65 35.48
N ALA A 174 1.87 -70.08 34.24
CA ALA A 174 1.56 -71.48 33.94
C ALA A 174 2.74 -72.42 34.26
N TRP A 175 3.97 -72.01 33.92
CA TRP A 175 5.19 -72.73 34.25
C TRP A 175 5.40 -72.87 35.76
N GLU A 176 5.20 -71.79 36.53
CA GLU A 176 5.31 -71.81 37.99
C GLU A 176 4.27 -72.74 38.63
N ALA A 177 3.02 -72.69 38.16
CA ALA A 177 1.96 -73.56 38.64
C ALA A 177 2.25 -75.05 38.35
N TRP A 178 2.82 -75.35 37.18
CA TRP A 178 3.26 -76.71 36.83
C TRP A 178 4.37 -77.20 37.76
N LEU A 179 5.40 -76.38 38.00
CA LEU A 179 6.49 -76.70 38.93
C LEU A 179 5.99 -76.94 40.36
N ALA A 180 5.05 -76.14 40.84
CA ALA A 180 4.47 -76.30 42.18
C ALA A 180 3.74 -77.64 42.33
N ARG A 181 2.95 -78.03 41.32
CA ARG A 181 2.26 -79.34 41.29
C ARG A 181 3.24 -80.51 41.24
N ALA A 182 4.29 -80.40 40.44
CA ALA A 182 5.32 -81.44 40.33
C ALA A 182 6.05 -81.69 41.66
N ARG A 183 6.32 -80.65 42.46
CA ARG A 183 6.92 -80.80 43.81
C ARG A 183 5.98 -81.48 44.80
N GLN A 184 4.67 -81.23 44.73
CA GLN A 184 3.70 -81.87 45.64
C GLN A 184 3.45 -83.35 45.31
N ALA A 185 3.65 -83.76 44.06
CA ALA A 185 3.45 -85.15 43.63
C ALA A 185 4.70 -86.04 43.80
N GLY A 186 5.87 -85.45 44.09
CA GLY A 186 7.15 -86.15 44.20
C GLY A 186 7.71 -86.27 45.62
N GLY A 187 6.94 -85.91 46.64
CA GLY A 187 7.24 -86.12 48.07
C GLY A 187 6.27 -87.12 48.68
#